data_AF-A0A9E2U1K9-F1
#
_entry.id   AF-A0A9E2U1K9-F1
#
_cell.length_a   1.000
_cell.length_b   1.000
_cell.length_c   1.000
_cell.angle_alpha   90.00
_cell.angle_beta   90.00
_cell.angle_gamma   90.00
#
_symmetry.space_group_name_H-M   'P 1'
#
loop_
_entity.id
_entity.type
_entity.pdbx_description
1 polymer ?
#
loop_
_entity_poly.entity_id
_entity_poly.type
_entity_poly.pdbx_seq_one_letter_code
_entity_poly.pdbx_strand_id
1 'polypeptide(L)' 'MPSYRWSAVNGGGDVVRGIMEAPDRAAVVDRLQRQGQIVLRADPADRRRL' A
#
# COMPACT_ATOMS: atom_id res chain seq x y z
N MET A 1 -11.68 -3.27 -8.45
CA MET A 1 -11.03 -4.31 -7.61
C MET A 1 -11.00 -3.80 -6.17
N PRO A 2 -10.61 -4.59 -5.14
CA PRO A 2 -10.45 -4.03 -3.80
C PRO A 2 -9.42 -2.90 -3.79
N SER A 3 -9.72 -1.85 -3.03
CA SER A 3 -8.81 -0.72 -2.84
C SER A 3 -8.09 -0.83 -1.51
N TYR A 4 -6.81 -0.49 -1.49
CA TYR A 4 -5.96 -0.52 -0.30
C TYR A 4 -5.33 0.85 -0.06
N ARG A 5 -5.44 1.35 1.16
CA ARG A 5 -4.69 2.51 1.63
C ARG A 5 -3.33 2.04 2.12
N TRP A 6 -2.28 2.61 1.58
CA TRP A 6 -0.92 2.23 1.90
C TRP A 6 -0.06 3.41 2.33
N SER A 7 1.00 3.11 3.06
CA SER A 7 2.09 4.03 3.37
C SER A 7 3.42 3.31 3.30
N ALA A 8 4.41 3.93 2.67
CA ALA A 8 5.73 3.38 2.47
C ALA A 8 6.80 4.47 2.59
N VAL A 9 8.04 4.07 2.84
CA VAL A 9 9.21 4.96 2.79
C VAL A 9 9.84 4.84 1.40
N ASN A 10 10.07 5.98 0.73
CA ASN A 10 10.78 6.01 -0.55
C ASN A 10 12.32 5.95 -0.33
N GLY A 11 13.10 5.87 -1.42
CA GLY A 11 14.56 5.86 -1.34
C GLY A 11 15.18 7.14 -0.75
N GLY A 12 14.44 8.24 -0.67
CA GLY A 12 14.86 9.49 -0.03
C GLY A 12 14.62 9.52 1.49
N GLY A 13 13.96 8.50 2.05
CA GLY A 13 13.59 8.46 3.47
C GLY A 13 12.24 9.10 3.79
N ASP A 14 11.49 9.58 2.79
CA ASP A 14 10.19 10.20 3.00
C ASP A 14 9.08 9.17 3.09
N VAL A 15 8.14 9.41 4.00
CA VAL A 15 6.90 8.62 4.07
C VAL A 15 5.92 9.11 3.01
N VAL A 16 5.71 8.29 1.99
CA VAL A 16 4.70 8.47 0.95
C VAL A 16 3.46 7.62 1.25
N ARG A 17 2.29 8.09 0.80
CA ARG A 17 1.00 7.46 1.07
C ARG A 17 0.14 7.50 -0.17
N GLY A 18 -0.75 6.51 -0.31
CA GLY A 18 -1.66 6.47 -1.44
C GLY A 18 -2.76 5.44 -1.29
N ILE A 19 -3.58 5.35 -2.34
CA ILE A 19 -4.57 4.30 -2.52
C ILE A 19 -4.18 3.51 -3.77
N MET A 20 -4.29 2.19 -3.72
CA MET A 20 -3.99 1.30 -4.83
C MET A 20 -5.06 0.22 -4.94
N GLU A 21 -5.53 -0.03 -6.15
CA GLU A 21 -6.34 -1.20 -6.45
C GLU A 21 -5.45 -2.44 -6.59
N ALA A 22 -5.81 -3.52 -5.89
CA ALA A 22 -5.09 -4.78 -5.90
C ALA A 22 -6.03 -5.93 -5.53
N PRO A 23 -5.75 -7.17 -5.97
CA PRO A 23 -6.55 -8.32 -5.58
C PRO A 23 -6.48 -8.60 -4.07
N ASP A 24 -5.35 -8.34 -3.44
CA ASP A 24 -5.12 -8.57 -2.02
C ASP A 24 -3.97 -7.69 -1.48
N ARG A 25 -3.75 -7.73 -0.16
CA ARG A 25 -2.70 -6.96 0.51
C ARG A 25 -1.29 -7.31 0.03
N ALA A 26 -1.00 -8.59 -0.24
CA ALA A 26 0.33 -9.02 -0.65
C ALA A 26 0.69 -8.45 -2.03
N ALA A 27 -0.28 -8.35 -2.94
CA ALA A 27 -0.09 -7.72 -4.24
C ALA A 27 0.26 -6.21 -4.13
N VAL A 28 -0.31 -5.49 -3.16
CA VAL A 28 0.09 -4.09 -2.87
C VAL A 28 1.54 -4.04 -2.39
N VAL A 29 1.89 -4.92 -1.45
CA VAL A 29 3.24 -4.95 -0.86
C VAL A 29 4.30 -5.29 -1.90
N ASP A 30 4.09 -6.34 -2.70
CA ASP A 30 5.00 -6.76 -3.78
C ASP A 30 5.23 -5.62 -4.78
N ARG A 31 4.17 -4.92 -5.19
CA ARG A 31 4.30 -3.81 -6.14
C ARG A 31 5.11 -2.64 -5.58
N LEU A 32 4.88 -2.25 -4.32
CA LEU A 32 5.63 -1.17 -3.67
C LEU A 32 7.09 -1.58 -3.44
N GLN A 33 7.36 -2.83 -3.07
CA GLN A 33 8.73 -3.34 -2.91
C GLN A 33 9.49 -3.38 -4.24
N ARG A 34 8.85 -3.78 -5.35
CA ARG A 34 9.45 -3.71 -6.69
C ARG A 34 9.77 -2.28 -7.13
N GLN A 35 9.09 -1.29 -6.56
CA GLN A 35 9.37 0.14 -6.77
C GLN A 35 10.50 0.65 -5.85
N GLY A 36 11.15 -0.23 -5.08
CA GLY A 36 12.20 0.12 -4.13
C GLY A 36 11.68 0.79 -2.87
N GLN A 37 10.39 0.66 -2.56
CA GLN A 37 9.78 1.28 -1.38
C GLN A 37 9.73 0.30 -0.21
N ILE A 38 9.92 0.82 1.00
CA ILE A 38 9.79 0.06 2.24
C ILE A 38 8.35 0.23 2.76
N VAL A 39 7.55 -0.82 2.66
CA VAL A 39 6.12 -0.76 3.03
C VAL A 39 5.95 -0.75 4.53
N LEU A 40 5.27 0.27 5.06
CA LEU A 40 4.93 0.37 6.48
C LEU A 40 3.54 -0.22 6.77
N ARG A 41 2.59 -0.01 5.84
CA ARG A 41 1.18 -0.40 6.01
C ARG A 41 0.51 -0.54 4.65
N ALA A 42 -0.42 -1.49 4.57
CA ALA A 42 -1.35 -1.66 3.46
C ALA A 42 -2.64 -2.25 4.04
N ASP A 43 -3.64 -1.39 4.26
CA ASP A 43 -4.94 -1.75 4.81
C ASP A 43 -6.01 -1.64 3.72
N PRO A 44 -7.08 -2.46 3.75
CA PRO A 44 -8.24 -2.23 2.90
C PRO A 44 -8.79 -0.81 3.10
N ALA A 45 -8.98 -0.08 2.00
CA ALA A 45 -9.49 1.29 2.00
C ALA A 45 -10.99 1.33 2.35
N ASP A 46 -11.71 0.25 2.04
CA ASP A 46 -13.15 0.11 2.30
C ASP A 46 -13.44 -0.73 3.55
N ARG A 47 -12.84 -0.38 4.69
CA ARG A 47 -13.30 -0.94 5.97
C ARG A 47 -14.46 -0.12 6.49
N ARG A 48 -15.57 -0.09 5.74
CA ARG A 48 -16.87 0.29 6.31
C ARG A 48 -17.31 -0.90 7.17
N ARG A 49 -17.24 -0.71 8.49
CA ARG A 49 -17.77 -1.65 9.50
C ARG A 49 -19.19 -2.07 9.08
N LEU A 50 -19.40 -3.37 8.85
CA LEU A 50 -20.69 -4.03 9.05
C LEU A 50 -20.66 -4.64 10.45
#